data_AF-A0A7X5REW2-F1
#
_entry.id   AF-A0A7X5REW2-F1
#
_cell.length_a   1.000
_cell.length_b   1.000
_cell.length_c   1.000
_cell.angle_alpha   90.00
_cell.angle_beta   90.00
_cell.angle_gamma   90.00
#
_symmetry.space_group_name_H-M   'P 1'
#
loop_
_entity.id
_entity.type
_entity.pdbx_description
1 polymer ?
#
loop_
_entity_poly.entity_id
_entity_poly.type
_entity_poly.pdbx_seq_one_letter_code
_entity_poly.pdbx_strand_id
1 'polypeptide(L)'
;WQDSWDSYHEINISAEYLNRPVENIIATLLHECCHLYAMENNIKDTSNNYRYHNKKFKEIAEKRDLKISYHESIGWSVTEPTEKLIETIKQYHLDSQIEYVRMGAYDWTGGENGSDGDNGGLTGTKGKKPKKKSSTRKYICPKCGNSVRATKDVNIACLDCDMQMIKEE
;
A
#
# COMPACT_ATOMS: atom_id res chain seq x y z
N TRP A 1 -6.76 -14.18 13.98
CA TRP A 1 -6.76 -13.61 15.35
C TRP A 1 -8.21 -13.63 15.82
N GLN A 2 -8.54 -14.06 17.03
CA GLN A 2 -9.93 -14.12 17.51
C GLN A 2 -10.08 -13.12 18.65
N ASP A 3 -10.72 -11.99 18.37
CA ASP A 3 -11.20 -11.11 19.43
C ASP A 3 -12.55 -11.61 19.95
N SER A 4 -12.73 -11.46 21.24
CA SER A 4 -13.60 -12.29 22.07
C SER A 4 -15.11 -12.04 21.93
N TRP A 5 -15.57 -11.29 20.94
CA TRP A 5 -17.00 -10.92 20.83
C TRP A 5 -17.60 -10.92 19.41
N ASP A 6 -16.81 -11.00 18.35
CA ASP A 6 -17.28 -11.23 16.97
C ASP A 6 -16.18 -11.92 16.16
N SER A 7 -16.44 -13.13 15.67
CA SER A 7 -15.50 -13.82 14.78
C SER A 7 -15.75 -13.39 13.33
N TYR A 8 -14.84 -12.63 12.75
CA TYR A 8 -14.89 -12.26 11.33
C TYR A 8 -14.16 -13.28 10.45
N HIS A 9 -14.66 -13.48 9.24
CA HIS A 9 -13.93 -14.20 8.20
C HIS A 9 -12.90 -13.27 7.56
N GLU A 10 -11.62 -13.63 7.65
CA GLU A 10 -10.50 -12.85 7.13
C GLU A 10 -9.90 -13.52 5.89
N ILE A 11 -9.72 -12.75 4.82
CA ILE A 11 -8.93 -13.14 3.64
C ILE A 11 -7.62 -12.37 3.70
N ASN A 12 -6.51 -13.10 3.70
CA ASN A 12 -5.16 -12.53 3.77
C ASN A 12 -4.41 -12.78 2.46
N ILE A 13 -3.59 -11.82 2.07
CA ILE A 13 -2.65 -11.95 0.94
C ILE A 13 -1.24 -11.62 1.43
N SER A 14 -0.27 -12.48 1.10
CA SER A 14 1.12 -12.22 1.46
C SER A 14 1.74 -11.19 0.51
N ALA A 15 2.68 -10.39 1.03
CA ALA A 15 3.32 -9.33 0.25
C ALA A 15 4.10 -9.90 -0.96
N GLU A 16 4.69 -11.09 -0.82
CA GLU A 16 5.41 -11.78 -1.89
C GLU A 16 4.49 -12.13 -3.07
N TYR A 17 3.21 -12.38 -2.78
CA TYR A 17 2.20 -12.72 -3.78
C TYR A 17 1.64 -11.49 -4.51
N LEU A 18 2.04 -10.27 -4.15
CA LEU A 18 1.64 -9.03 -4.82
C LEU A 18 2.49 -8.72 -6.07
N ASN A 19 3.61 -9.42 -6.29
CA ASN A 19 4.46 -9.23 -7.47
C ASN A 19 3.99 -10.02 -8.71
N ARG A 20 2.67 -10.17 -8.88
CA ARG A 20 2.04 -10.90 -9.99
C ARG A 20 1.14 -9.94 -10.78
N PRO A 21 0.75 -10.28 -12.02
CA PRO A 21 -0.29 -9.54 -12.73
C PRO A 21 -1.52 -9.35 -11.84
N VAL A 22 -2.12 -8.16 -11.86
CA VAL A 22 -3.25 -7.78 -10.99
C VAL A 22 -4.43 -8.73 -11.17
N GLU A 23 -4.62 -9.24 -12.38
CA GLU A 23 -5.66 -10.21 -12.73
C GLU A 23 -5.48 -11.53 -11.98
N ASN A 24 -4.23 -11.97 -11.80
CA ASN A 24 -3.92 -13.19 -11.04
C ASN A 24 -4.07 -12.97 -9.52
N ILE A 25 -3.79 -11.75 -9.05
CA ILE A 25 -4.02 -11.38 -7.65
C ILE A 25 -5.52 -11.38 -7.36
N ILE A 26 -6.32 -10.71 -8.20
CA ILE A 26 -7.78 -10.66 -8.09
C ILE A 26 -8.38 -12.06 -8.22
N ALA A 27 -7.88 -12.89 -9.14
CA ALA A 27 -8.31 -14.29 -9.25
C ALA A 27 -8.04 -15.09 -7.97
N THR A 28 -6.89 -14.86 -7.31
CA THR A 28 -6.57 -15.47 -6.01
C THR A 28 -7.55 -15.00 -4.93
N LEU A 29 -7.81 -13.70 -4.83
CA LEU A 29 -8.77 -13.16 -3.86
C LEU A 29 -10.18 -13.70 -4.09
N LEU A 30 -10.60 -13.78 -5.35
CA LEU A 30 -11.92 -14.29 -5.73
C LEU A 30 -12.06 -15.79 -5.46
N HIS A 31 -10.97 -16.57 -5.54
CA HIS A 31 -10.94 -17.97 -5.09
C HIS A 31 -11.30 -18.06 -3.60
N GLU A 32 -10.67 -17.26 -2.75
CA GLU A 32 -10.97 -17.25 -1.32
C GLU A 32 -12.39 -16.76 -1.03
N CYS A 33 -12.89 -15.78 -1.79
CA CYS A 33 -14.30 -15.38 -1.75
C CYS A 33 -15.27 -16.50 -2.13
N CYS A 34 -14.87 -17.47 -2.98
CA CYS A 34 -15.70 -18.63 -3.29
C CYS A 34 -15.87 -19.56 -2.08
N HIS A 35 -14.82 -19.74 -1.28
CA HIS A 35 -14.91 -20.48 -0.01
C HIS A 35 -15.83 -19.76 0.96
N LEU A 36 -15.64 -18.44 1.12
CA LEU A 36 -16.49 -17.64 1.99
C LEU A 36 -17.95 -17.72 1.56
N TYR A 37 -18.24 -17.60 0.26
CA TYR A 37 -19.59 -17.77 -0.26
C TYR A 37 -20.19 -19.14 0.06
N ALA A 38 -19.41 -20.22 -0.11
CA ALA A 38 -19.87 -21.57 0.22
C ALA A 38 -20.21 -21.70 1.71
N MET A 39 -19.39 -21.13 2.59
CA MET A 39 -19.61 -21.12 4.03
C MET A 39 -20.88 -20.35 4.41
N GLU A 40 -21.02 -19.11 3.94
CA GLU A 40 -22.18 -18.24 4.21
C GLU A 40 -23.50 -18.86 3.73
N ASN A 41 -23.46 -19.61 2.62
CA ASN A 41 -24.64 -20.25 2.03
C ASN A 41 -24.83 -21.70 2.48
N ASN A 42 -24.09 -22.17 3.49
CA ASN A 42 -24.15 -23.54 4.01
C ASN A 42 -23.96 -24.62 2.91
N ILE A 43 -23.19 -24.31 1.86
CA ILE A 43 -22.88 -25.23 0.78
C ILE A 43 -21.77 -26.18 1.26
N LYS A 44 -22.18 -27.39 1.63
CA LYS A 44 -21.27 -28.43 2.11
C LYS A 44 -20.50 -29.10 0.97
N ASP A 45 -19.38 -29.70 1.33
CA ASP A 45 -18.46 -30.43 0.45
C ASP A 45 -17.99 -29.55 -0.69
N THR A 46 -17.34 -28.43 -0.41
CA THR A 46 -16.62 -27.65 -1.44
C THR A 46 -15.12 -27.90 -1.36
N SER A 47 -14.62 -28.18 -0.15
CA SER A 47 -13.26 -28.61 0.09
C SER A 47 -13.15 -29.68 1.18
N ASN A 48 -12.05 -30.43 1.19
CA ASN A 48 -11.65 -31.30 2.31
C ASN A 48 -10.53 -30.63 3.10
N ASN A 49 -10.80 -30.22 4.34
CA ASN A 49 -9.89 -29.43 5.18
C ASN A 49 -9.21 -28.28 4.41
N TYR A 50 -9.96 -27.57 3.56
CA TYR A 50 -9.47 -26.46 2.71
C TYR A 50 -8.35 -26.83 1.72
N ARG A 51 -8.00 -28.12 1.58
CA ARG A 51 -6.87 -28.57 0.76
C ARG A 51 -7.27 -29.15 -0.59
N TYR A 52 -8.36 -29.93 -0.62
CA TYR A 52 -8.81 -30.60 -1.83
C TYR A 52 -10.18 -30.11 -2.25
N HIS A 53 -10.29 -29.54 -3.46
CA HIS A 53 -11.50 -28.89 -3.96
C HIS A 53 -12.23 -29.80 -4.94
N ASN A 54 -13.55 -29.92 -4.80
CA ASN A 54 -14.34 -30.81 -5.64
C ASN A 54 -15.14 -30.07 -6.72
N LYS A 55 -16.00 -30.81 -7.44
CA LYS A 55 -16.80 -30.25 -8.53
C LYS A 55 -17.78 -29.14 -8.08
N LYS A 56 -18.27 -29.16 -6.84
CA LYS A 56 -19.12 -28.07 -6.34
C LYS A 56 -18.34 -26.77 -6.21
N PHE A 57 -17.10 -26.83 -5.71
CA PHE A 57 -16.23 -25.64 -5.69
C PHE A 57 -15.98 -25.12 -7.09
N LYS A 58 -15.68 -26.02 -8.04
CA LYS A 58 -15.53 -25.66 -9.45
C LYS A 58 -16.74 -24.87 -9.98
N GLU A 59 -17.96 -25.35 -9.75
CA GLU A 59 -19.18 -24.68 -10.18
C GLU A 59 -19.36 -23.29 -9.54
N ILE A 60 -18.98 -23.12 -8.27
CA ILE A 60 -19.02 -21.83 -7.58
C ILE A 60 -18.02 -20.86 -8.23
N ALA A 61 -16.80 -21.32 -8.48
CA ALA A 61 -15.74 -20.52 -9.08
C ALA A 61 -16.05 -20.11 -10.52
N GLU A 62 -16.53 -21.05 -11.35
CA GLU A 62 -16.90 -20.77 -12.74
C GLU A 62 -18.06 -19.76 -12.85
N LYS A 63 -19.01 -19.79 -11.91
CA LYS A 63 -20.07 -18.76 -11.80
C LYS A 63 -19.54 -17.35 -11.50
N ARG A 64 -18.29 -17.22 -11.07
CA ARG A 64 -17.60 -15.97 -10.75
C ARG A 64 -16.50 -15.66 -11.77
N ASP A 65 -16.63 -16.21 -12.97
CA ASP A 65 -15.72 -15.96 -14.09
C ASP A 65 -14.27 -16.38 -13.80
N LEU A 66 -14.08 -17.40 -12.95
CA LEU A 66 -12.78 -18.07 -12.76
C LEU A 66 -12.68 -19.31 -13.63
N LYS A 67 -11.51 -19.49 -14.26
CA LYS A 67 -11.12 -20.74 -14.91
C LYS A 67 -10.44 -21.61 -13.85
N ILE A 68 -11.04 -22.76 -13.56
CA ILE A 68 -10.53 -23.71 -12.56
C ILE A 68 -10.16 -25.04 -13.22
N SER A 69 -8.89 -25.40 -13.12
CA SER A 69 -8.35 -26.67 -13.64
C SER A 69 -8.08 -27.66 -12.51
N TYR A 70 -8.15 -28.96 -12.85
CA TYR A 70 -7.90 -30.05 -11.92
C TYR A 70 -6.40 -30.26 -11.70
N HIS A 71 -6.02 -30.52 -10.45
CA HIS A 71 -4.71 -30.99 -10.04
C HIS A 71 -4.85 -32.25 -9.20
N GLU A 72 -3.95 -33.22 -9.38
CA GLU A 72 -4.05 -34.53 -8.73
C GLU A 72 -4.09 -34.46 -7.19
N SER A 73 -3.32 -33.56 -6.59
CA SER A 73 -3.15 -33.50 -5.13
C SER A 73 -4.13 -32.55 -4.41
N ILE A 74 -4.71 -31.59 -5.12
CA ILE A 74 -5.55 -30.51 -4.54
C ILE A 74 -6.90 -30.35 -5.24
N GLY A 75 -7.21 -31.20 -6.22
CA GLY A 75 -8.47 -31.19 -6.94
C GLY A 75 -8.65 -29.96 -7.83
N TRP A 76 -9.87 -29.45 -7.90
CA TRP A 76 -10.27 -28.30 -8.72
C TRP A 76 -9.84 -26.98 -8.08
N SER A 77 -8.53 -26.70 -8.09
CA SER A 77 -7.95 -25.55 -7.38
C SER A 77 -7.01 -24.68 -8.22
N VAL A 78 -6.56 -25.13 -9.39
CA VAL A 78 -5.66 -24.31 -10.23
C VAL A 78 -6.47 -23.18 -10.83
N THR A 79 -6.21 -21.96 -10.38
CA THR A 79 -7.08 -20.79 -10.61
C THR A 79 -6.43 -19.81 -11.57
N GLU A 80 -7.16 -19.45 -12.62
CA GLU A 80 -6.80 -18.43 -13.60
C GLU A 80 -8.00 -17.51 -13.86
N PRO A 81 -7.79 -16.22 -14.17
CA PRO A 81 -8.87 -15.35 -14.61
C PRO A 81 -9.38 -15.78 -16.01
N THR A 82 -10.69 -15.71 -16.23
CA THR A 82 -11.24 -15.79 -17.60
C THR A 82 -11.13 -14.45 -18.32
N GLU A 83 -11.31 -14.45 -19.64
CA GLU A 83 -11.37 -13.22 -20.46
C GLU A 83 -12.42 -12.24 -19.92
N LYS A 84 -13.60 -12.75 -19.53
CA LYS A 84 -14.69 -11.96 -18.95
C LYS A 84 -14.31 -11.32 -17.60
N LEU A 85 -13.57 -12.03 -16.76
CA LEU A 85 -13.06 -11.46 -15.51
C LEU A 85 -12.03 -10.36 -15.79
N ILE A 86 -11.15 -10.54 -16.78
CA ILE A 86 -10.17 -9.54 -17.20
C ILE A 86 -10.88 -8.27 -17.73
N GLU A 87 -11.94 -8.44 -18.53
CA GLU A 87 -12.77 -7.32 -18.99
C GLU A 87 -13.43 -6.59 -17.81
N THR A 88 -13.95 -7.34 -16.85
CA THR A 88 -14.55 -6.78 -15.61
C THR A 88 -13.53 -5.96 -14.84
N ILE A 89 -12.31 -6.48 -14.65
CA ILE A 89 -11.22 -5.79 -13.96
C ILE A 89 -10.93 -4.42 -14.61
N LYS A 90 -10.84 -4.39 -15.94
CA LYS A 90 -10.62 -3.16 -16.71
C LYS A 90 -11.80 -2.21 -16.63
N GLN A 91 -13.02 -2.72 -16.74
CA GLN A 91 -14.25 -1.93 -16.66
C GLN A 91 -14.36 -1.18 -15.33
N TYR A 92 -13.97 -1.82 -14.22
CA TYR A 92 -14.00 -1.23 -12.88
C TYR A 92 -12.67 -0.57 -12.49
N HIS A 93 -11.71 -0.46 -13.42
CA HIS A 93 -10.41 0.17 -13.19
C HIS A 93 -9.64 -0.45 -12.01
N LEU A 94 -9.82 -1.75 -11.74
CA LEU A 94 -9.15 -2.45 -10.64
C LEU A 94 -7.66 -2.72 -10.92
N ASP A 95 -7.25 -2.55 -12.17
CA ASP A 95 -5.87 -2.57 -12.65
C ASP A 95 -5.20 -1.19 -12.61
N SER A 96 -5.96 -0.15 -12.28
CA SER A 96 -5.40 1.20 -12.18
C SER A 96 -4.45 1.30 -11.01
N GLN A 97 -3.40 2.10 -11.18
CA GLN A 97 -2.48 2.37 -10.08
C GLN A 97 -3.26 3.04 -8.95
N ILE A 98 -3.31 2.37 -7.80
CA ILE A 98 -3.81 2.98 -6.58
C ILE A 98 -2.83 4.10 -6.24
N GLU A 99 -3.28 5.35 -6.35
CA GLU A 99 -2.51 6.46 -5.79
C GLU A 99 -2.41 6.20 -4.29
N TYR A 100 -1.23 5.75 -3.85
CA TYR A 100 -0.92 5.52 -2.46
C TYR A 100 -0.71 6.88 -1.79
N VAL A 101 -1.78 7.66 -1.66
CA VAL A 101 -1.81 8.70 -0.66
C VAL A 101 -1.82 7.92 0.64
N ARG A 102 -0.69 7.92 1.38
CA ARG A 102 -0.85 7.94 2.82
C ARG A 102 -1.86 9.05 3.02
N MET A 103 -3.04 8.74 3.55
CA MET A 103 -3.81 9.75 4.24
C MET A 103 -2.91 10.20 5.38
N GLY A 104 -1.94 11.08 5.06
CA GLY A 104 -1.40 12.02 6.01
C GLY A 104 -2.64 12.61 6.63
N ALA A 105 -2.72 12.45 7.96
CA ALA A 105 -3.85 12.75 8.81
C ALA A 105 -4.82 13.70 8.10
N TYR A 106 -6.08 13.26 7.94
CA TYR A 106 -7.20 14.16 7.67
C TYR A 106 -6.84 15.53 8.24
N ASP A 107 -6.62 16.52 7.37
CA ASP A 107 -6.06 17.82 7.72
C ASP A 107 -7.10 18.53 8.59
N TRP A 108 -7.17 18.07 9.85
CA TRP A 108 -7.79 18.75 10.95
C TRP A 108 -6.95 20.00 11.09
N THR A 109 -7.42 21.03 10.42
CA THR A 109 -6.97 22.41 10.55
C THR A 109 -7.27 22.85 11.98
N GLY A 110 -6.39 22.46 12.90
CA GLY A 110 -6.56 22.72 14.32
C GLY A 110 -5.45 22.06 15.13
N GLY A 111 -4.26 22.64 15.08
CA GLY A 111 -3.15 22.22 15.93
C GLY A 111 -1.82 22.78 15.47
N GLU A 112 -1.49 23.98 15.94
CA GLU A 112 -0.13 24.53 15.86
C GLU A 112 0.85 23.61 16.62
N ASN A 113 2.08 23.53 16.09
CA ASN A 113 3.29 22.94 16.68
C ASN A 113 3.44 21.40 16.62
N GLY A 114 4.39 20.95 15.79
CA GLY A 114 4.95 19.60 15.85
C GLY A 114 6.03 19.40 14.79
N SER A 115 7.28 19.54 15.18
CA SER A 115 8.49 19.48 14.36
C SER A 115 8.88 18.05 13.99
N ASP A 116 9.53 17.94 12.83
CA ASP A 116 10.57 16.97 12.42
C ASP A 116 10.28 15.46 12.32
N GLY A 117 10.61 14.92 11.15
CA GLY A 117 10.68 13.48 10.88
C GLY A 117 10.90 13.18 9.41
N ASP A 118 12.09 13.47 8.89
CA ASP A 118 12.58 13.02 7.58
C ASP A 118 12.65 11.48 7.52
N ASN A 119 12.11 10.87 6.46
CA ASN A 119 12.66 9.64 5.89
C ASN A 119 12.06 9.29 4.51
N GLY A 120 12.94 9.26 3.49
CA GLY A 120 12.94 8.24 2.44
C GLY A 120 11.93 8.40 1.30
N GLY A 121 12.22 9.31 0.36
CA GLY A 121 11.48 9.42 -0.90
C GLY A 121 11.80 8.29 -1.89
N LEU A 122 10.74 7.67 -2.44
CA LEU A 122 10.77 6.98 -3.73
C LEU A 122 10.22 7.94 -4.79
N THR A 123 11.02 8.12 -5.84
CA THR A 123 10.84 9.10 -6.90
C THR A 123 9.64 8.78 -7.79
N GLY A 124 8.61 9.64 -7.76
CA GLY A 124 7.55 9.72 -8.76
C GLY A 124 7.44 11.14 -9.28
N THR A 125 7.78 11.34 -10.55
CA THR A 125 7.81 12.64 -11.23
C THR A 125 6.40 13.09 -11.64
N LYS A 126 5.98 14.28 -11.17
CA LYS A 126 5.41 15.39 -11.97
C LYS A 126 4.62 16.34 -11.07
N GLY A 127 4.90 17.64 -11.20
CA GLY A 127 4.22 18.72 -10.48
C GLY A 127 5.11 19.39 -9.43
N LYS A 128 6.19 20.08 -9.85
CA LYS A 128 6.88 21.02 -8.96
C LYS A 128 5.93 22.19 -8.67
N LYS A 129 5.12 22.10 -7.60
CA LYS A 129 4.56 23.28 -6.94
C LYS A 129 5.73 24.22 -6.60
N PRO A 130 5.59 25.54 -6.72
CA PRO A 130 6.65 26.47 -6.34
C PRO A 130 7.02 26.18 -4.88
N LYS A 131 8.29 25.84 -4.62
CA LYS A 131 8.79 25.65 -3.26
C LYS A 131 8.43 26.92 -2.49
N LYS A 132 7.61 26.79 -1.43
CA LYS A 132 7.35 27.90 -0.50
C LYS A 132 8.71 28.47 -0.10
N LYS A 133 8.86 29.80 -0.13
CA LYS A 133 10.07 30.46 0.34
C LYS A 133 10.34 29.96 1.75
N SER A 134 11.50 29.33 1.96
CA SER A 134 11.90 28.89 3.29
C SER A 134 11.99 30.13 4.17
N SER A 135 11.28 30.13 5.30
CA SER A 135 11.36 31.19 6.32
C SER A 135 12.69 31.18 7.09
N THR A 136 13.60 30.28 6.69
CA THR A 136 14.84 29.98 7.39
C THR A 136 16.03 30.56 6.64
N ARG A 137 16.83 31.37 7.32
CA ARG A 137 18.09 31.93 6.80
C ARG A 137 19.22 30.96 7.05
N LYS A 138 20.16 30.85 6.11
CA LYS A 138 21.38 30.04 6.29
C LYS A 138 22.53 30.95 6.70
N TYR A 139 23.30 30.52 7.70
CA TYR A 139 24.52 31.15 8.18
C TYR A 139 25.68 30.23 7.87
N ILE A 140 26.80 30.77 7.40
CA ILE A 140 27.98 30.02 7.00
C ILE A 140 29.21 30.59 7.69
N CYS A 141 30.03 29.71 8.27
CA CYS A 141 31.35 30.08 8.77
C CYS A 141 32.27 30.31 7.57
N PRO A 142 32.87 31.51 7.42
CA PRO A 142 33.69 31.81 6.23
C PRO A 142 35.03 31.06 6.21
N LYS A 143 35.45 30.44 7.32
CA LYS A 143 36.71 29.70 7.41
C LYS A 143 36.56 28.20 7.17
N CYS A 144 35.60 27.53 7.84
CA CYS A 144 35.43 26.08 7.72
C CYS A 144 34.22 25.65 6.87
N GLY A 145 33.34 26.57 6.48
CA GLY A 145 32.14 26.26 5.70
C GLY A 145 31.01 25.60 6.50
N ASN A 146 31.15 25.43 7.82
CA ASN A 146 30.06 24.98 8.69
C ASN A 146 28.83 25.85 8.46
N SER A 147 27.65 25.24 8.41
CA SER A 147 26.41 25.97 8.16
C SER A 147 25.32 25.65 9.18
N VAL A 148 24.59 26.69 9.57
CA VAL A 148 23.48 26.62 10.52
C VAL A 148 22.30 27.37 9.93
N ARG A 149 21.08 26.94 10.26
CA ARG A 149 19.84 27.52 9.76
C ARG A 149 19.03 28.10 10.92
N ALA A 150 18.50 29.31 10.77
CA ALA A 150 17.69 29.97 11.79
C ALA A 150 16.39 30.55 11.23
N THR A 151 15.30 30.42 11.99
CA THR A 151 13.96 30.93 11.63
C THR A 151 13.75 32.40 11.98
N LYS A 152 14.73 33.04 12.62
CA LYS A 152 14.81 34.49 12.91
C LYS A 152 16.24 35.00 12.69
N ASP A 153 16.44 36.30 12.65
CA ASP A 153 17.79 36.87 12.55
C ASP A 153 18.51 36.77 13.89
N VAL A 154 19.68 36.13 13.87
CA VAL A 154 20.52 35.87 15.04
C VAL A 154 22.00 36.08 14.69
N ASN A 155 22.83 36.29 15.71
CA ASN A 155 24.29 36.26 15.59
C ASN A 155 24.78 34.88 16.05
N ILE A 156 25.57 34.21 15.22
CA ILE A 156 26.09 32.86 15.51
C ILE A 156 27.61 32.89 15.38
N ALA A 157 28.31 32.31 16.35
CA ALA A 157 29.76 32.11 16.29
C ALA A 157 30.09 30.65 15.99
N CYS A 158 31.09 30.41 15.15
CA CYS A 158 31.67 29.09 14.94
C CYS A 158 32.81 28.90 15.94
N LEU A 159 32.62 28.05 16.94
CA LEU A 159 33.62 27.81 17.99
C LEU A 159 34.88 27.09 17.46
N ASP A 160 34.78 26.32 16.38
CA ASP A 160 35.95 25.68 15.75
C ASP A 160 36.91 26.70 15.10
N CYS A 161 36.36 27.84 14.67
CA CYS A 161 37.10 28.88 13.95
C CYS A 161 37.25 30.17 14.74
N ASP A 162 36.57 30.26 15.89
CA ASP A 162 36.42 31.43 16.75
C ASP A 162 36.03 32.72 15.98
N MET A 163 35.05 32.56 15.07
CA MET A 163 34.64 33.62 14.14
C MET A 163 33.11 33.68 13.98
N GLN A 164 32.59 34.88 13.74
CA GLN A 164 31.16 35.07 13.47
C GLN A 164 30.77 34.48 12.11
N MET A 165 29.67 33.74 12.08
CA MET A 165 29.07 33.19 10.86
C MET A 165 28.26 34.27 10.12
N ILE A 166 28.33 34.24 8.79
CA ILE A 166 27.73 35.25 7.90
C ILE A 166 26.44 34.68 7.31
N LYS A 167 25.39 35.51 7.26
CA LYS A 167 24.11 35.16 6.63
C LYS A 167 24.26 35.13 5.11
N GLU A 168 23.85 34.03 4.50
CA GLU A 168 23.75 33.85 3.04
C GLU A 168 22.44 34.52 2.57
N GLU A 169 22.56 35.50 1.66
CA GLU A 169 21.42 36.24 1.08
C GLU A 169 20.60 35.38 0.09
#